data_AF-A0AAV8Y4D5-F1
#
_entry.id   AF-A0AAV8Y4D5-F1
#
_cell.length_a   1.000
_cell.length_b   1.000
_cell.length_c   1.000
_cell.angle_alpha   90.00
_cell.angle_beta   90.00
_cell.angle_gamma   90.00
#
_symmetry.space_group_name_H-M   'P 1'
#
loop_
_entity.id
_entity.type
_entity.pdbx_description
1 polymer ?
#
loop_
_entity_poly.entity_id
_entity_poly.type
_entity_poly.pdbx_seq_one_letter_code
_entity_poly.pdbx_strand_id
1 'polypeptide(L)'
;MAAGTLYTYPDNFRAAKSLIAAQYAKANVKLAPNFVFGETNKSTEFTKKFPSGKVPAFETSDGKYLQDSNAIAYFVANDQLRGKNEYDAAQILQWIGFAEGEILPAGCAWVFPILGIIKNNAGAQEAFQRAKDDMKASLTVLNSHLLTRTYLVGERITLADIVVACNLLNPYKYVLDPDYRKPFANVNRWFNTLINQVQFKVVLGDVELCSKPAQAAAVQEGKGKKKDEKKHDKKQKEPKKEAPKKEKEPAEELDAADEALAAEPKSKDPFDSLPKGTFNMDDFKRCYSNEDESKSIPYFFEKFDPENYSIWYGEYKYANELTKVFMSCNLITGMFQRLDKMRKQAFASVCLFGEDNNSTISGIWVWRGQELAFPLSPDWQIDYESYDWKKLDPKDENTKKLVEQYFSWTGTDKDGRKFNQGKIFK
;
A
#
# COMPACT_ATOMS: atom_id res chain seq x y z
N MET A 1 -27.77 9.86 -22.78
CA MET A 1 -27.23 8.77 -21.93
C MET A 1 -25.75 8.65 -22.16
N ALA A 2 -24.94 8.50 -21.11
CA ALA A 2 -23.51 8.27 -21.26
C ALA A 2 -23.24 6.92 -21.96
N ALA A 3 -22.20 6.88 -22.79
CA ALA A 3 -21.74 5.68 -23.46
C ALA A 3 -20.20 5.71 -23.58
N GLY A 4 -19.55 4.56 -23.48
CA GLY A 4 -18.09 4.48 -23.55
C GLY A 4 -17.50 3.20 -22.98
N THR A 5 -16.17 3.18 -22.92
CA THR A 5 -15.34 2.05 -22.50
C THR A 5 -14.67 2.35 -21.15
N LEU A 6 -14.85 1.46 -20.18
CA LEU A 6 -14.27 1.52 -18.84
C LEU A 6 -13.10 0.54 -18.73
N TYR A 7 -11.91 1.07 -18.47
CA TYR A 7 -10.68 0.32 -18.26
C TYR A 7 -10.49 0.04 -16.77
N THR A 8 -10.43 -1.25 -16.39
CA THR A 8 -10.23 -1.71 -15.01
C THR A 8 -9.89 -3.19 -14.98
N TYR A 9 -9.23 -3.64 -13.90
CA TYR A 9 -9.15 -5.07 -13.54
C TYR A 9 -10.49 -5.58 -12.95
N PRO A 10 -10.73 -6.90 -12.93
CA PRO A 10 -11.90 -7.54 -12.30
C PRO A 10 -12.05 -7.20 -10.81
N ASP A 11 -13.27 -7.30 -10.28
CA ASP A 11 -13.60 -7.09 -8.85
C ASP A 11 -13.13 -5.75 -8.21
N ASN A 12 -12.74 -4.77 -9.03
CA ASN A 12 -12.36 -3.44 -8.57
C ASN A 12 -13.58 -2.67 -8.02
N PHE A 13 -13.70 -2.60 -6.70
CA PHE A 13 -14.78 -1.87 -6.02
C PHE A 13 -14.88 -0.38 -6.42
N ARG A 14 -13.78 0.24 -6.89
CA ARG A 14 -13.83 1.63 -7.41
C ARG A 14 -14.51 1.70 -8.77
N ALA A 15 -14.30 0.70 -9.64
CA ALA A 15 -15.01 0.60 -10.92
C ALA A 15 -16.49 0.22 -10.74
N ALA A 16 -16.80 -0.58 -9.71
CA ALA A 16 -18.17 -0.95 -9.38
C ALA A 16 -19.09 0.25 -9.16
N LYS A 17 -18.58 1.36 -8.58
CA LYS A 17 -19.31 2.64 -8.44
C LYS A 17 -19.94 3.08 -9.76
N SER A 18 -19.14 3.16 -10.82
CA SER A 18 -19.56 3.61 -12.15
C SER A 18 -20.46 2.58 -12.84
N LEU A 19 -20.19 1.29 -12.67
CA LEU A 19 -21.00 0.23 -13.26
C LEU A 19 -22.41 0.18 -12.63
N ILE A 20 -22.53 0.32 -11.31
CA ILE A 20 -23.82 0.36 -10.61
C ILE A 20 -24.59 1.64 -10.99
N ALA A 21 -23.92 2.80 -11.00
CA ALA A 21 -24.52 4.05 -11.48
C ALA A 21 -25.04 3.91 -12.92
N ALA A 22 -24.29 3.24 -13.80
CA ALA A 22 -24.70 2.96 -15.17
C ALA A 22 -25.93 2.04 -15.26
N GLN A 23 -26.09 1.05 -14.36
CA GLN A 23 -27.29 0.20 -14.30
C GLN A 23 -28.56 1.01 -13.96
N TYR A 24 -28.50 1.88 -12.94
CA TYR A 24 -29.61 2.76 -12.57
C TYR A 24 -29.92 3.80 -13.65
N ALA A 25 -28.88 4.36 -14.28
CA ALA A 25 -29.03 5.34 -15.34
C ALA A 25 -29.52 4.71 -16.65
N LYS A 26 -29.22 3.42 -16.90
CA LYS A 26 -29.25 2.74 -18.21
C LYS A 26 -28.19 3.28 -19.19
N ALA A 27 -27.01 3.62 -18.68
CA ALA A 27 -25.88 4.09 -19.47
C ALA A 27 -25.14 2.91 -20.15
N ASN A 28 -24.62 3.12 -21.37
CA ASN A 28 -23.95 2.08 -22.16
C ASN A 28 -22.45 2.05 -21.84
N VAL A 29 -22.12 1.59 -20.64
CA VAL A 29 -20.73 1.41 -20.18
C VAL A 29 -20.28 -0.02 -20.48
N LYS A 30 -19.25 -0.17 -21.31
CA LYS A 30 -18.64 -1.46 -21.63
C LYS A 30 -17.29 -1.57 -20.92
N LEU A 31 -16.95 -2.76 -20.43
CA LEU A 31 -15.58 -3.02 -19.96
C LEU A 31 -14.63 -3.12 -21.16
N ALA A 32 -13.41 -2.61 -21.01
CA ALA A 32 -12.37 -2.72 -22.02
C ALA A 32 -12.00 -4.21 -22.26
N PRO A 33 -12.09 -4.73 -23.49
CA PRO A 33 -11.62 -6.07 -23.78
C PRO A 33 -10.10 -6.14 -23.59
N ASN A 34 -9.62 -7.26 -23.04
CA ASN A 34 -8.20 -7.58 -22.89
C ASN A 34 -7.38 -6.55 -22.08
N PHE A 35 -8.00 -5.82 -21.13
CA PHE A 35 -7.25 -4.97 -20.21
C PHE A 35 -6.45 -5.84 -19.22
N VAL A 36 -5.12 -5.69 -19.23
CA VAL A 36 -4.20 -6.34 -18.30
C VAL A 36 -3.60 -5.30 -17.35
N PHE A 37 -3.87 -5.44 -16.06
CA PHE A 37 -3.35 -4.51 -15.05
C PHE A 37 -1.86 -4.75 -14.82
N GLY A 38 -1.08 -3.68 -14.77
CA GLY A 38 0.39 -3.72 -14.73
C GLY A 38 1.03 -3.59 -16.11
N GLU A 39 0.31 -3.91 -17.19
CA GLU A 39 0.77 -3.80 -18.59
C GLU A 39 0.03 -2.69 -19.33
N THR A 40 -1.27 -2.90 -19.61
CA THR A 40 -2.08 -1.98 -20.43
C THR A 40 -2.08 -0.57 -19.85
N ASN A 41 -2.23 -0.43 -18.53
CA ASN A 41 -2.26 0.89 -17.89
C ASN A 41 -0.89 1.57 -17.74
N LYS A 42 0.21 0.88 -18.08
CA LYS A 42 1.57 1.46 -18.16
C LYS A 42 1.99 1.78 -19.60
N SER A 43 1.22 1.37 -20.61
CA SER A 43 1.58 1.58 -22.02
C SER A 43 1.58 3.07 -22.39
N THR A 44 2.35 3.44 -23.42
CA THR A 44 2.42 4.79 -23.98
C THR A 44 1.07 5.24 -24.55
N GLU A 45 0.32 4.33 -25.17
CA GLU A 45 -0.99 4.58 -25.75
C GLU A 45 -2.02 4.87 -24.67
N PHE A 46 -1.97 4.13 -23.55
CA PHE A 46 -2.87 4.33 -22.42
C PHE A 46 -2.54 5.59 -21.65
N THR A 47 -1.27 5.79 -21.27
CA THR A 47 -0.83 6.98 -20.50
C THR A 47 -1.03 8.28 -21.28
N LYS A 48 -0.96 8.26 -22.62
CA LYS A 48 -1.33 9.41 -23.47
C LYS A 48 -2.81 9.80 -23.35
N LYS A 49 -3.71 8.85 -23.10
CA LYS A 49 -5.14 9.10 -22.81
C LYS A 49 -5.39 9.40 -21.34
N PHE A 50 -4.62 8.78 -20.46
CA PHE A 50 -4.86 8.65 -19.03
C PHE A 50 -3.55 8.89 -18.24
N PRO A 51 -3.08 10.14 -18.11
CA PRO A 51 -1.71 10.45 -17.67
C PRO A 51 -1.28 9.84 -16.33
N SER A 52 -2.21 9.63 -15.40
CA SER A 52 -1.88 9.03 -14.11
C SER A 52 -1.62 7.51 -14.13
N GLY A 53 -1.91 6.81 -15.24
CA GLY A 53 -1.79 5.35 -15.34
C GLY A 53 -2.71 4.55 -14.40
N LYS A 54 -3.64 5.22 -13.71
CA LYS A 54 -4.56 4.62 -12.72
C LYS A 54 -5.87 4.17 -13.38
N VAL A 55 -6.52 3.18 -12.74
CA VAL A 55 -7.87 2.70 -13.08
C VAL A 55 -8.80 2.72 -11.87
N PRO A 56 -10.13 2.92 -12.03
CA PRO A 56 -10.86 3.02 -13.29
C PRO A 56 -10.53 4.26 -14.12
N ALA A 57 -10.49 4.08 -15.44
CA ALA A 57 -10.36 5.14 -16.44
C ALA A 57 -11.44 4.94 -17.51
N PHE A 58 -11.96 6.02 -18.09
CA PHE A 58 -13.11 5.96 -19.00
C PHE A 58 -12.87 6.75 -20.28
N GLU A 59 -13.13 6.10 -21.42
CA GLU A 59 -13.15 6.72 -22.74
C GLU A 59 -14.59 6.77 -23.24
N THR A 60 -15.11 7.98 -23.41
CA THR A 60 -16.46 8.23 -23.95
C THR A 60 -16.55 7.80 -25.42
N SER A 61 -17.75 7.51 -25.90
CA SER A 61 -17.98 7.19 -27.32
C SER A 61 -17.64 8.33 -28.29
N ASP A 62 -17.54 9.58 -27.81
CA ASP A 62 -17.08 10.76 -28.56
C ASP A 62 -15.60 11.11 -28.34
N GLY A 63 -14.79 10.18 -27.81
CA GLY A 63 -13.32 10.28 -27.78
C GLY A 63 -12.74 11.18 -26.69
N LYS A 64 -13.54 11.55 -25.68
CA LYS A 64 -13.08 12.24 -24.46
C LYS A 64 -12.67 11.26 -23.38
N TYR A 65 -11.66 11.63 -22.59
CA TYR A 65 -11.08 10.81 -21.53
C TYR A 65 -11.47 11.37 -20.15
N LEU A 66 -11.79 10.48 -19.22
CA LEU A 66 -12.10 10.81 -17.84
C LEU A 66 -11.36 9.84 -16.89
N GLN A 67 -10.79 10.41 -15.83
CA GLN A 67 -10.17 9.67 -14.72
C GLN A 67 -10.91 10.00 -13.42
N ASP A 68 -10.51 9.34 -12.33
CA ASP A 68 -11.20 9.26 -11.04
C ASP A 68 -12.53 8.48 -11.04
N SER A 69 -12.68 7.62 -10.03
CA SER A 69 -13.83 6.73 -9.89
C SER A 69 -15.14 7.45 -9.61
N ASN A 70 -15.10 8.56 -8.86
CA ASN A 70 -16.29 9.32 -8.49
C ASN A 70 -16.71 10.25 -9.63
N ALA A 71 -15.76 10.86 -10.34
CA ALA A 71 -16.01 11.61 -11.55
C ALA A 71 -16.63 10.75 -12.67
N ILE A 72 -16.10 9.54 -12.90
CA ILE A 72 -16.69 8.59 -13.87
C ILE A 72 -18.10 8.17 -13.43
N ALA A 73 -18.31 7.84 -12.15
CA ALA A 73 -19.64 7.49 -11.63
C ALA A 73 -20.65 8.65 -11.79
N TYR A 74 -20.22 9.89 -11.53
CA TYR A 74 -21.02 11.09 -11.73
C TYR A 74 -21.37 11.33 -13.20
N PHE A 75 -20.42 11.11 -14.13
CA PHE A 75 -20.65 11.26 -15.57
C PHE A 75 -21.69 10.27 -16.10
N VAL A 76 -21.62 9.00 -15.68
CA VAL A 76 -22.54 7.95 -16.17
C VAL A 76 -23.89 7.92 -15.44
N ALA A 77 -24.02 8.62 -14.32
CA ALA A 77 -25.26 8.77 -13.57
C ALA A 77 -26.37 9.53 -14.34
N ASN A 78 -27.61 9.36 -13.88
CA ASN A 78 -28.75 10.21 -14.25
C ASN A 78 -28.98 11.29 -13.18
N ASP A 79 -29.90 12.21 -13.43
CA ASP A 79 -30.12 13.36 -12.53
C ASP A 79 -30.62 12.93 -11.15
N GLN A 80 -31.44 11.87 -11.07
CA GLN A 80 -31.90 11.33 -9.79
C GLN A 80 -30.73 10.87 -8.91
N LEU A 81 -29.72 10.21 -9.49
CA LEU A 81 -28.52 9.78 -8.77
C LEU A 81 -27.62 10.94 -8.33
N ARG A 82 -27.71 12.09 -9.01
CA ARG A 82 -26.94 13.33 -8.72
C ARG A 82 -27.63 14.25 -7.70
N GLY A 83 -28.89 14.01 -7.37
CA GLY A 83 -29.69 14.80 -6.44
C GLY A 83 -30.82 15.56 -7.16
N LYS A 84 -31.96 15.77 -6.49
CA LYS A 84 -33.13 16.44 -7.13
C LYS A 84 -33.08 17.97 -7.06
N ASN A 85 -32.24 18.50 -6.19
CA ASN A 85 -32.04 19.92 -5.94
C ASN A 85 -30.58 20.14 -5.51
N GLU A 86 -30.16 21.41 -5.43
CA GLU A 86 -28.76 21.78 -5.12
C GLU A 86 -28.30 21.31 -3.74
N TYR A 87 -29.21 21.25 -2.76
CA TYR A 87 -28.90 20.77 -1.41
C TYR A 87 -28.73 19.25 -1.36
N ASP A 88 -29.58 18.47 -2.06
CA ASP A 88 -29.38 17.03 -2.25
C ASP A 88 -28.01 16.78 -2.92
N ALA A 89 -27.66 17.54 -3.96
CA ALA A 89 -26.37 17.41 -4.65
C ALA A 89 -25.18 17.72 -3.72
N ALA A 90 -25.28 18.76 -2.89
CA ALA A 90 -24.29 19.08 -1.87
C ALA A 90 -24.16 17.97 -0.81
N GLN A 91 -25.26 17.39 -0.34
CA GLN A 91 -25.23 16.23 0.57
C GLN A 91 -24.61 14.99 -0.08
N ILE A 92 -24.83 14.77 -1.38
CA ILE A 92 -24.18 13.68 -2.12
C ILE A 92 -22.66 13.88 -2.15
N LEU A 93 -22.20 15.10 -2.43
CA LEU A 93 -20.76 15.44 -2.38
C LEU A 93 -20.18 15.28 -0.98
N GLN A 94 -20.92 15.65 0.08
CA GLN A 94 -20.52 15.42 1.48
C GLN A 94 -20.27 13.93 1.76
N TRP A 95 -21.19 13.04 1.35
CA TRP A 95 -21.03 11.60 1.57
C TRP A 95 -19.93 10.97 0.70
N ILE A 96 -19.71 11.47 -0.52
CA ILE A 96 -18.57 11.07 -1.34
C ILE A 96 -17.25 11.49 -0.67
N GLY A 97 -17.15 12.73 -0.19
CA GLY A 97 -15.98 13.21 0.56
C GLY A 97 -15.69 12.38 1.80
N PHE A 98 -16.72 12.09 2.60
CA PHE A 98 -16.63 11.20 3.77
C PHE A 98 -16.19 9.78 3.39
N ALA A 99 -16.69 9.24 2.27
CA ALA A 99 -16.30 7.91 1.81
C ALA A 99 -14.83 7.82 1.37
N GLU A 100 -14.28 8.86 0.75
CA GLU A 100 -12.88 8.89 0.29
C GLU A 100 -11.91 9.30 1.40
N GLY A 101 -12.33 10.17 2.33
CA GLY A 101 -11.49 10.69 3.42
C GLY A 101 -11.42 9.76 4.64
N GLU A 102 -12.55 9.19 5.07
CA GLU A 102 -12.63 8.43 6.32
C GLU A 102 -12.68 6.91 6.07
N ILE A 103 -13.64 6.46 5.25
CA ILE A 103 -13.91 5.03 5.05
C ILE A 103 -12.79 4.37 4.23
N LEU A 104 -12.40 4.99 3.11
CA LEU A 104 -11.48 4.37 2.16
C LEU A 104 -10.07 4.13 2.74
N PRO A 105 -9.43 5.08 3.46
CA PRO A 105 -8.10 4.85 4.02
C PRO A 105 -8.13 3.79 5.12
N ALA A 106 -9.09 3.86 6.05
CA ALA A 106 -9.29 2.88 7.10
C ALA A 106 -9.59 1.47 6.53
N GLY A 107 -10.46 1.39 5.52
CA GLY A 107 -10.78 0.14 4.82
C GLY A 107 -9.57 -0.46 4.11
N CYS A 108 -8.76 0.34 3.41
CA CYS A 108 -7.53 -0.12 2.79
C CYS A 108 -6.49 -0.58 3.83
N ALA A 109 -6.25 0.20 4.89
CA ALA A 109 -5.28 -0.12 5.93
C ALA A 109 -5.63 -1.40 6.72
N TRP A 110 -6.92 -1.68 6.92
CA TRP A 110 -7.38 -2.92 7.57
C TRP A 110 -7.39 -4.12 6.60
N VAL A 111 -7.94 -3.97 5.39
CA VAL A 111 -8.15 -5.11 4.47
C VAL A 111 -6.87 -5.53 3.75
N PHE A 112 -6.02 -4.60 3.30
CA PHE A 112 -4.90 -4.94 2.41
C PHE A 112 -3.85 -5.87 3.04
N PRO A 113 -3.49 -5.76 4.34
CA PRO A 113 -2.61 -6.73 4.97
C PRO A 113 -3.22 -8.13 5.12
N ILE A 114 -4.56 -8.23 5.21
CA ILE A 114 -5.28 -9.51 5.28
C ILE A 114 -5.33 -10.20 3.91
N LEU A 115 -5.36 -9.41 2.82
CA LEU A 115 -5.26 -9.90 1.45
C LEU A 115 -3.81 -10.10 0.97
N GLY A 116 -2.79 -9.94 1.83
CA GLY A 116 -1.38 -10.06 1.47
C GLY A 116 -0.84 -8.96 0.55
N ILE A 117 -1.62 -7.91 0.27
CA ILE A 117 -1.24 -6.79 -0.62
C ILE A 117 -0.17 -5.90 0.03
N ILE A 118 -0.14 -5.82 1.36
CA ILE A 118 0.85 -5.08 2.15
C ILE A 118 1.44 -6.03 3.19
N LYS A 119 2.78 -6.05 3.32
CA LYS A 119 3.48 -6.87 4.33
C LYS A 119 3.17 -6.36 5.75
N ASN A 120 2.81 -7.26 6.65
CA ASN A 120 2.66 -6.98 8.07
C ASN A 120 4.05 -6.85 8.72
N ASN A 121 4.47 -5.61 9.01
CA ASN A 121 5.70 -5.29 9.73
C ASN A 121 5.38 -4.95 11.21
N ALA A 122 6.40 -4.83 12.07
CA ALA A 122 6.19 -4.56 13.52
C ALA A 122 5.34 -3.31 13.82
N GLY A 123 5.51 -2.21 13.06
CA GLY A 123 4.68 -1.01 13.17
C GLY A 123 3.27 -1.11 12.55
N ALA A 124 2.93 -2.22 11.89
CA ALA A 124 1.61 -2.40 11.28
C ALA A 124 0.51 -2.64 12.31
N GLN A 125 0.82 -3.15 13.51
CA GLN A 125 -0.19 -3.41 14.55
C GLN A 125 -0.89 -2.13 15.02
N GLU A 126 -0.14 -1.05 15.27
CA GLU A 126 -0.73 0.24 15.65
C GLU A 126 -1.56 0.86 14.51
N ALA A 127 -1.05 0.79 13.27
CA ALA A 127 -1.77 1.27 12.09
C ALA A 127 -3.06 0.48 11.83
N PHE A 128 -3.03 -0.84 12.05
CA PHE A 128 -4.16 -1.75 11.93
C PHE A 128 -5.21 -1.54 13.03
N GLN A 129 -4.77 -1.28 14.27
CA GLN A 129 -5.67 -0.92 15.36
C GLN A 129 -6.31 0.46 15.12
N ARG A 130 -5.53 1.46 14.68
CA ARG A 130 -6.07 2.77 14.29
C ARG A 130 -7.10 2.64 13.17
N ALA A 131 -6.81 1.87 12.12
CA ALA A 131 -7.75 1.60 11.03
C ALA A 131 -9.07 0.95 11.51
N LYS A 132 -9.02 0.09 12.54
CA LYS A 132 -10.23 -0.45 13.19
C LYS A 132 -11.01 0.62 13.95
N ASP A 133 -10.34 1.53 14.63
CA ASP A 133 -10.99 2.59 15.42
C ASP A 133 -11.56 3.70 14.52
N ASP A 134 -10.85 4.07 13.44
CA ASP A 134 -11.32 5.00 12.40
C ASP A 134 -12.53 4.42 11.63
N MET A 135 -12.50 3.12 11.31
CA MET A 135 -13.65 2.41 10.72
C MET A 135 -14.83 2.37 11.71
N LYS A 136 -14.57 2.15 13.00
CA LYS A 136 -15.60 2.17 14.05
C LYS A 136 -16.26 3.54 14.18
N ALA A 137 -15.47 4.62 14.14
CA ALA A 137 -15.97 5.99 14.13
C ALA A 137 -16.83 6.26 12.88
N SER A 138 -16.34 5.88 11.71
CA SER A 138 -17.04 6.02 10.43
C SER A 138 -18.40 5.31 10.41
N LEU A 139 -18.42 4.05 10.88
CA LEU A 139 -19.66 3.26 11.01
C LEU A 139 -20.61 3.84 12.07
N THR A 140 -20.09 4.49 13.12
CA THR A 140 -20.93 5.15 14.14
C THR A 140 -21.66 6.37 13.57
N VAL A 141 -20.97 7.19 12.75
CA VAL A 141 -21.58 8.33 12.04
C VAL A 141 -22.68 7.85 11.09
N LEU A 142 -22.38 6.84 10.25
CA LEU A 142 -23.36 6.24 9.34
C LEU A 142 -24.55 5.64 10.10
N ASN A 143 -24.32 4.89 11.18
CA ASN A 143 -25.37 4.24 11.97
C ASN A 143 -26.34 5.25 12.59
N SER A 144 -25.81 6.40 13.01
CA SER A 144 -26.59 7.50 13.58
C SER A 144 -27.42 8.21 12.51
N HIS A 145 -26.82 8.55 11.36
CA HIS A 145 -27.53 9.19 10.24
C HIS A 145 -28.63 8.29 9.66
N LEU A 146 -28.37 6.99 9.56
CA LEU A 146 -29.28 6.00 8.98
C LEU A 146 -30.38 5.54 9.96
N LEU A 147 -30.42 6.02 11.20
CA LEU A 147 -31.43 5.62 12.20
C LEU A 147 -32.87 5.87 11.74
N THR A 148 -33.12 7.00 11.08
CA THR A 148 -34.45 7.44 10.63
C THR A 148 -34.56 7.56 9.10
N ARG A 149 -33.63 6.94 8.36
CA ARG A 149 -33.52 7.08 6.90
C ARG A 149 -33.37 5.72 6.23
N THR A 150 -33.90 5.58 5.02
CA THR A 150 -33.70 4.38 4.19
C THR A 150 -32.37 4.44 3.44
N TYR A 151 -31.99 5.62 2.97
CA TYR A 151 -30.81 5.91 2.15
C TYR A 151 -30.07 7.15 2.66
N LEU A 152 -28.87 7.42 2.14
CA LEU A 152 -28.02 8.50 2.65
C LEU A 152 -28.51 9.91 2.30
N VAL A 153 -29.07 10.10 1.09
CA VAL A 153 -29.57 11.40 0.60
C VAL A 153 -30.91 11.24 -0.10
N GLY A 154 -31.95 11.81 0.53
CA GLY A 154 -33.34 11.57 0.14
C GLY A 154 -33.77 10.11 0.34
N GLU A 155 -35.07 9.83 0.26
CA GLU A 155 -35.59 8.47 0.39
C GLU A 155 -35.47 7.66 -0.92
N ARG A 156 -34.32 7.76 -1.61
CA ARG A 156 -33.95 6.99 -2.82
C ARG A 156 -32.43 6.81 -2.89
N ILE A 157 -31.97 5.76 -3.57
CA ILE A 157 -30.53 5.50 -3.81
C ILE A 157 -29.93 6.61 -4.66
N THR A 158 -28.82 7.17 -4.21
CA THR A 158 -28.03 8.20 -4.93
C THR A 158 -26.59 7.76 -5.12
N LEU A 159 -25.75 8.61 -5.73
CA LEU A 159 -24.29 8.38 -5.75
C LEU A 159 -23.68 8.32 -4.34
N ALA A 160 -24.29 8.97 -3.33
CA ALA A 160 -23.86 8.81 -1.94
C ALA A 160 -23.90 7.34 -1.51
N ASP A 161 -25.06 6.70 -1.73
CA ASP A 161 -25.28 5.30 -1.36
C ASP A 161 -24.33 4.36 -2.11
N ILE A 162 -24.19 4.56 -3.43
CA ILE A 162 -23.33 3.75 -4.29
C ILE A 162 -21.85 3.87 -3.86
N VAL A 163 -21.35 5.09 -3.66
CA VAL A 163 -19.93 5.33 -3.34
C VAL A 163 -19.58 4.83 -1.93
N VAL A 164 -20.41 5.14 -0.92
CA VAL A 164 -20.18 4.66 0.45
C VAL A 164 -20.26 3.13 0.52
N ALA A 165 -21.24 2.50 -0.15
CA ALA A 165 -21.35 1.04 -0.16
C ALA A 165 -20.18 0.37 -0.89
N CYS A 166 -19.71 0.91 -2.02
CA CYS A 166 -18.54 0.39 -2.70
C CYS A 166 -17.27 0.49 -1.85
N ASN A 167 -17.05 1.59 -1.11
CA ASN A 167 -15.89 1.73 -0.23
C ASN A 167 -15.99 0.82 1.02
N LEU A 168 -17.22 0.49 1.47
CA LEU A 168 -17.47 -0.50 2.54
C LEU A 168 -17.49 -1.97 2.08
N LEU A 169 -17.51 -2.25 0.77
CA LEU A 169 -17.66 -3.60 0.22
C LEU A 169 -16.56 -4.57 0.70
N ASN A 170 -15.30 -4.16 0.55
CA ASN A 170 -14.16 -4.98 0.99
C ASN A 170 -14.11 -5.16 2.52
N PRO A 171 -14.33 -4.11 3.34
CA PRO A 171 -14.54 -4.27 4.78
C PRO A 171 -15.61 -5.33 5.13
N TYR A 172 -16.80 -5.25 4.52
CA TYR A 172 -17.89 -6.21 4.76
C TYR A 172 -17.57 -7.65 4.31
N LYS A 173 -16.81 -7.83 3.23
CA LYS A 173 -16.39 -9.16 2.75
C LYS A 173 -15.34 -9.82 3.65
N TYR A 174 -14.36 -9.06 4.16
CA TYR A 174 -13.14 -9.66 4.72
C TYR A 174 -12.90 -9.46 6.22
N VAL A 175 -13.40 -8.36 6.83
CA VAL A 175 -12.96 -7.96 8.19
C VAL A 175 -14.07 -7.56 9.16
N LEU A 176 -15.20 -7.05 8.66
CA LEU A 176 -16.34 -6.66 9.50
C LEU A 176 -17.17 -7.90 9.84
N ASP A 177 -16.64 -8.75 10.73
CA ASP A 177 -17.30 -9.97 11.20
C ASP A 177 -18.63 -9.68 11.96
N PRO A 178 -19.43 -10.72 12.30
CA PRO A 178 -20.72 -10.53 12.97
C PRO A 178 -20.64 -9.77 14.29
N ASP A 179 -19.60 -9.97 15.10
CA ASP A 179 -19.46 -9.34 16.42
C ASP A 179 -19.02 -7.89 16.31
N TYR A 180 -18.05 -7.60 15.44
CA TYR A 180 -17.61 -6.23 15.16
C TYR A 180 -18.74 -5.40 14.56
N ARG A 181 -19.52 -5.94 13.61
CA ARG A 181 -20.61 -5.19 12.96
C ARG A 181 -21.90 -5.11 13.78
N LYS A 182 -22.07 -5.92 14.82
CA LYS A 182 -23.28 -5.99 15.67
C LYS A 182 -23.81 -4.64 16.17
N PRO A 183 -22.98 -3.66 16.60
CA PRO A 183 -23.46 -2.36 17.07
C PRO A 183 -24.07 -1.49 15.96
N PHE A 184 -23.74 -1.75 14.69
CA PHE A 184 -24.07 -0.90 13.54
C PHE A 184 -25.30 -1.40 12.79
N ALA A 185 -26.37 -1.76 13.51
CA ALA A 185 -27.58 -2.37 12.97
C ALA A 185 -28.19 -1.57 11.78
N ASN A 186 -28.19 -0.23 11.87
CA ASN A 186 -28.76 0.63 10.82
C ASN A 186 -27.92 0.62 9.54
N VAL A 187 -26.58 0.55 9.68
CA VAL A 187 -25.65 0.40 8.55
C VAL A 187 -25.76 -0.99 7.95
N ASN A 188 -25.81 -2.05 8.77
CA ASN A 188 -25.99 -3.42 8.30
C ASN A 188 -27.29 -3.56 7.50
N ARG A 189 -28.41 -2.99 7.98
CA ARG A 189 -29.69 -2.96 7.27
C ARG A 189 -29.61 -2.20 5.95
N TRP A 190 -28.96 -1.03 5.93
CA TRP A 190 -28.79 -0.22 4.72
C TRP A 190 -27.89 -0.91 3.69
N PHE A 191 -26.72 -1.41 4.10
CA PHE A 191 -25.78 -2.12 3.24
C PHE A 191 -26.42 -3.37 2.62
N ASN A 192 -27.08 -4.20 3.43
CA ASN A 192 -27.83 -5.37 2.93
C ASN A 192 -28.97 -4.98 1.97
N THR A 193 -29.63 -3.84 2.20
CA THR A 193 -30.67 -3.33 1.29
C THR A 193 -30.07 -2.95 -0.06
N LEU A 194 -28.88 -2.36 -0.09
CA LEU A 194 -28.19 -1.96 -1.33
C LEU A 194 -27.66 -3.15 -2.12
N ILE A 195 -26.86 -4.03 -1.52
CA ILE A 195 -26.25 -5.17 -2.24
C ILE A 195 -27.28 -6.15 -2.82
N ASN A 196 -28.52 -6.15 -2.30
CA ASN A 196 -29.61 -6.96 -2.82
C ASN A 196 -30.48 -6.28 -3.89
N GLN A 197 -30.24 -5.02 -4.24
CA GLN A 197 -30.89 -4.40 -5.40
C GLN A 197 -30.40 -5.04 -6.69
N VAL A 198 -31.28 -5.17 -7.69
CA VAL A 198 -30.96 -5.80 -8.99
C VAL A 198 -29.75 -5.15 -9.64
N GLN A 199 -29.67 -3.83 -9.62
CA GLN A 199 -28.58 -3.03 -10.18
C GLN A 199 -27.23 -3.27 -9.49
N PHE A 200 -27.24 -3.56 -8.18
CA PHE A 200 -26.03 -3.94 -7.45
C PHE A 200 -25.65 -5.40 -7.76
N LYS A 201 -26.60 -6.34 -7.71
CA LYS A 201 -26.36 -7.76 -8.01
C LYS A 201 -25.80 -8.01 -9.41
N VAL A 202 -26.26 -7.26 -10.42
CA VAL A 202 -25.74 -7.33 -11.80
C VAL A 202 -24.24 -7.00 -11.88
N VAL A 203 -23.71 -6.19 -10.96
CA VAL A 203 -22.30 -5.75 -10.96
C VAL A 203 -21.44 -6.50 -9.95
N LEU A 204 -21.98 -6.75 -8.74
CA LEU A 204 -21.25 -7.33 -7.62
C LEU A 204 -21.43 -8.84 -7.47
N GLY A 205 -22.40 -9.44 -8.18
CA GLY A 205 -22.87 -10.79 -7.91
C GLY A 205 -23.54 -10.91 -6.54
N ASP A 206 -23.52 -12.11 -5.97
CA ASP A 206 -23.93 -12.34 -4.58
C ASP A 206 -22.74 -12.04 -3.64
N VAL A 207 -22.92 -11.04 -2.78
CA VAL A 207 -21.90 -10.59 -1.82
C VAL A 207 -22.00 -11.39 -0.53
N GLU A 208 -21.05 -12.32 -0.32
CA GLU A 208 -20.88 -13.01 0.95
C GLU A 208 -20.26 -12.08 2.00
N LEU A 209 -20.89 -11.96 3.17
CA LEU A 209 -20.39 -11.14 4.29
C LEU A 209 -19.45 -11.96 5.17
N CYS A 210 -18.39 -11.31 5.67
CA CYS A 210 -17.43 -11.88 6.61
C CYS A 210 -18.13 -12.64 7.75
N SER A 211 -17.85 -13.93 7.90
CA SER A 211 -18.39 -14.78 8.98
C SER A 211 -17.43 -14.89 10.17
N LYS A 212 -16.13 -14.83 9.89
CA LYS A 212 -15.01 -14.65 10.83
C LYS A 212 -13.95 -13.79 10.13
N PRO A 213 -13.24 -12.90 10.85
CA PRO A 213 -12.23 -12.07 10.23
C PRO A 213 -11.08 -12.95 9.76
N ALA A 214 -10.69 -12.82 8.49
CA ALA A 214 -9.60 -13.62 7.96
C ALA A 214 -8.29 -13.25 8.68
N GLN A 215 -7.62 -14.24 9.27
CA GLN A 215 -6.25 -14.07 9.75
C GLN A 215 -5.33 -13.95 8.52
N ALA A 216 -4.22 -13.23 8.67
CA ALA A 216 -3.36 -12.75 7.58
C ALA A 216 -2.55 -13.84 6.81
N ALA A 217 -3.03 -15.09 6.80
CA ALA A 217 -2.45 -16.24 6.12
C ALA A 217 -3.51 -17.26 5.65
N ALA A 218 -4.77 -16.86 5.42
CA ALA A 218 -5.89 -17.79 5.20
C ALA A 218 -6.84 -17.43 4.03
N VAL A 219 -6.30 -17.02 2.88
CA VAL A 219 -7.03 -17.06 1.60
C VAL A 219 -6.11 -17.54 0.47
N GLN A 220 -5.85 -18.86 0.43
CA GLN A 220 -5.49 -19.54 -0.82
C GLN A 220 -6.73 -20.27 -1.36
N GLU A 221 -7.12 -19.86 -2.57
CA GLU A 221 -7.95 -20.52 -3.58
C GLU A 221 -9.27 -21.25 -3.24
N GLY A 222 -10.26 -21.04 -4.12
CA GLY A 222 -11.20 -22.12 -4.43
C GLY A 222 -12.59 -21.72 -4.93
N LYS A 223 -12.75 -21.54 -6.26
CA LYS A 223 -13.82 -22.16 -7.10
C LYS A 223 -13.84 -21.69 -8.56
N GLY A 224 -12.80 -22.05 -9.32
CA GLY A 224 -12.93 -22.23 -10.77
C GLY A 224 -13.49 -23.62 -11.09
N LYS A 225 -14.76 -23.74 -11.48
CA LYS A 225 -15.34 -25.04 -11.90
C LYS A 225 -14.87 -25.43 -13.30
N LYS A 226 -14.32 -26.64 -13.44
CA LYS A 226 -14.44 -27.45 -14.67
C LYS A 226 -14.77 -28.91 -14.31
N LYS A 227 -15.80 -29.45 -14.96
CA LYS A 227 -15.99 -30.89 -15.20
C LYS A 227 -15.19 -31.29 -16.47
N ASP A 228 -15.03 -32.54 -16.93
CA ASP A 228 -15.51 -33.91 -16.62
C ASP A 228 -14.31 -34.89 -16.90
N GLU A 229 -14.29 -36.23 -16.76
CA GLU A 229 -15.32 -37.25 -16.45
C GLU A 229 -14.77 -38.28 -15.42
N LYS A 230 -14.17 -39.41 -15.86
CA LYS A 230 -13.69 -40.53 -15.00
C LYS A 230 -12.53 -41.32 -15.63
N LYS A 231 -11.75 -41.99 -14.76
CA LYS A 231 -11.55 -43.46 -14.83
C LYS A 231 -10.92 -44.06 -13.55
N HIS A 232 -11.30 -45.32 -13.28
CA HIS A 232 -10.71 -46.26 -12.32
C HIS A 232 -9.21 -46.53 -12.61
N ASP A 233 -8.37 -47.11 -11.73
CA ASP A 233 -8.60 -48.32 -10.91
C ASP A 233 -7.73 -48.43 -9.62
N LYS A 234 -7.73 -49.62 -8.99
CA LYS A 234 -7.45 -49.92 -7.57
C LYS A 234 -6.00 -50.37 -7.21
N LYS A 235 -5.77 -50.43 -5.87
CA LYS A 235 -4.92 -51.39 -5.10
C LYS A 235 -3.38 -51.18 -5.18
N GLN A 236 -2.55 -51.56 -4.18
CA GLN A 236 -2.69 -51.80 -2.71
C GLN A 236 -1.29 -52.04 -2.08
N LYS A 237 -1.15 -51.84 -0.76
CA LYS A 237 -0.14 -52.41 0.18
C LYS A 237 1.27 -51.78 0.32
N GLU A 238 1.57 -51.46 1.59
CA GLU A 238 2.88 -51.33 2.28
C GLU A 238 3.56 -52.74 2.47
N PRO A 239 4.74 -52.94 3.15
CA PRO A 239 5.50 -52.03 4.02
C PRO A 239 7.06 -52.08 4.08
N LYS A 240 7.63 -51.04 4.73
CA LYS A 240 8.88 -50.96 5.54
C LYS A 240 10.26 -51.48 5.03
N LYS A 241 11.26 -50.60 5.12
CA LYS A 241 12.56 -50.83 5.80
C LYS A 241 13.27 -49.50 6.17
N GLU A 242 14.12 -49.51 7.20
CA GLU A 242 14.67 -48.31 7.86
C GLU A 242 16.14 -48.00 7.51
N ALA A 243 16.45 -46.69 7.41
CA ALA A 243 17.73 -46.00 7.71
C ALA A 243 19.02 -46.33 6.88
N PRO A 244 20.08 -45.47 6.90
CA PRO A 244 20.22 -44.10 7.43
C PRO A 244 20.80 -43.04 6.43
N LYS A 245 20.71 -41.76 6.83
CA LYS A 245 21.53 -40.57 6.44
C LYS A 245 21.93 -40.36 4.95
N LYS A 246 21.34 -39.34 4.34
CA LYS A 246 22.06 -38.15 3.81
C LYS A 246 21.07 -37.03 3.49
N GLU A 247 21.25 -35.87 4.11
CA GLU A 247 20.58 -34.65 3.67
C GLU A 247 21.04 -34.33 2.25
N LYS A 248 20.08 -34.20 1.33
CA LYS A 248 20.22 -33.44 0.10
C LYS A 248 19.25 -32.28 0.23
N GLU A 249 19.75 -31.08 -0.02
CA GLU A 249 18.91 -29.92 -0.30
C GLU A 249 17.94 -30.30 -1.44
N PRO A 250 16.62 -30.16 -1.26
CA PRO A 250 15.75 -29.89 -2.38
C PRO A 250 16.14 -28.50 -2.90
N ALA A 251 16.44 -28.40 -4.19
CA ALA A 251 16.45 -27.09 -4.83
C ALA A 251 15.05 -26.49 -4.68
N GLU A 252 14.95 -25.29 -4.10
CA GLU A 252 13.68 -24.57 -4.04
C GLU A 252 13.19 -24.33 -5.47
N GLU A 253 11.97 -24.79 -5.78
CA GLU A 253 11.27 -24.32 -6.97
C GLU A 253 11.01 -22.82 -6.79
N LEU A 254 11.50 -22.03 -7.75
CA LEU A 254 11.41 -20.57 -7.73
C LEU A 254 9.93 -20.13 -7.67
N ASP A 255 9.62 -19.21 -6.75
CA ASP A 255 8.31 -18.60 -6.64
C ASP A 255 8.02 -17.73 -7.89
N ALA A 256 6.74 -17.51 -8.21
CA ALA A 256 6.31 -16.67 -9.32
C ALA A 256 6.79 -15.20 -9.22
N ALA A 257 7.28 -14.79 -8.05
CA ALA A 257 7.99 -13.54 -7.85
C ALA A 257 9.36 -13.47 -8.56
N ASP A 258 10.09 -14.60 -8.66
CA ASP A 258 11.40 -14.66 -9.31
C ASP A 258 11.28 -14.73 -10.85
N GLU A 259 10.27 -15.42 -11.39
CA GLU A 259 9.95 -15.33 -12.83
C GLU A 259 9.48 -13.91 -13.21
N ALA A 260 8.73 -13.23 -12.34
CA ALA A 260 8.34 -11.82 -12.54
C ALA A 260 9.56 -10.86 -12.50
N LEU A 261 10.58 -11.14 -11.68
CA LEU A 261 11.83 -10.37 -11.64
C LEU A 261 12.78 -10.71 -12.80
N ALA A 262 12.71 -11.91 -13.37
CA ALA A 262 13.46 -12.30 -14.56
C ALA A 262 12.88 -11.74 -15.87
N ALA A 263 11.61 -11.29 -15.86
CA ALA A 263 10.87 -10.87 -17.05
C ALA A 263 10.76 -9.34 -17.26
N GLU A 264 11.28 -8.49 -16.36
CA GLU A 264 11.36 -7.06 -16.63
C GLU A 264 12.42 -6.76 -17.72
N PRO A 265 12.08 -5.99 -18.79
CA PRO A 265 13.10 -5.49 -19.70
C PRO A 265 13.98 -4.51 -18.94
N LYS A 266 15.28 -4.87 -18.79
CA LYS A 266 16.29 -4.16 -17.99
C LYS A 266 16.24 -2.63 -18.11
N SER A 267 15.45 -2.00 -17.24
CA SER A 267 15.85 -0.73 -16.66
C SER A 267 17.17 -1.01 -15.96
N LYS A 268 18.26 -0.39 -16.43
CA LYS A 268 19.55 -0.51 -15.74
C LYS A 268 19.31 -0.03 -14.30
N ASP A 269 19.65 -0.84 -13.31
CA ASP A 269 19.71 -0.35 -11.94
C ASP A 269 20.66 0.86 -11.96
N PRO A 270 20.32 2.03 -11.39
CA PRO A 270 21.25 3.17 -11.35
C PRO A 270 22.60 2.82 -10.72
N PHE A 271 22.66 1.74 -9.92
CA PHE A 271 23.90 1.19 -9.39
C PHE A 271 24.57 0.12 -10.29
N ASP A 272 23.95 -0.44 -11.34
CA ASP A 272 24.51 -1.50 -12.21
C ASP A 272 25.80 -1.09 -12.95
N SER A 273 26.05 0.21 -13.10
CA SER A 273 27.29 0.78 -13.62
C SER A 273 28.47 0.69 -12.65
N LEU A 274 28.21 0.42 -11.37
CA LEU A 274 29.18 0.37 -10.28
C LEU A 274 29.60 -1.09 -9.99
N PRO A 275 30.87 -1.32 -9.60
CA PRO A 275 31.37 -2.66 -9.28
C PRO A 275 30.52 -3.34 -8.20
N LYS A 276 30.26 -4.64 -8.38
CA LYS A 276 29.62 -5.48 -7.37
C LYS A 276 30.64 -5.77 -6.28
N GLY A 277 30.50 -5.09 -5.15
CA GLY A 277 31.30 -5.34 -3.95
C GLY A 277 31.00 -6.69 -3.29
N THR A 278 31.84 -7.02 -2.32
CA THR A 278 31.77 -8.24 -1.50
C THR A 278 30.75 -8.16 -0.35
N PHE A 279 30.34 -6.96 0.04
CA PHE A 279 29.31 -6.74 1.07
C PHE A 279 27.91 -7.04 0.54
N ASN A 280 27.24 -8.02 1.15
CA ASN A 280 25.83 -8.30 0.90
C ASN A 280 24.92 -7.45 1.80
N MET A 281 24.30 -6.43 1.20
CA MET A 281 23.41 -5.49 1.86
C MET A 281 22.17 -6.17 2.48
N ASP A 282 21.62 -7.21 1.84
CA ASP A 282 20.41 -7.88 2.33
C ASP A 282 20.71 -8.81 3.51
N ASP A 283 21.86 -9.48 3.53
CA ASP A 283 22.33 -10.25 4.69
C ASP A 283 22.58 -9.34 5.89
N PHE A 284 23.21 -8.17 5.69
CA PHE A 284 23.39 -7.19 6.75
C PHE A 284 22.04 -6.70 7.30
N LYS A 285 21.10 -6.31 6.43
CA LYS A 285 19.75 -5.90 6.84
C LYS A 285 19.02 -6.98 7.62
N ARG A 286 19.17 -8.25 7.23
CA ARG A 286 18.60 -9.41 7.92
C ARG A 286 19.23 -9.57 9.30
N CYS A 287 20.55 -9.50 9.41
CA CYS A 287 21.27 -9.54 10.69
C CYS A 287 20.82 -8.39 11.62
N TYR A 288 20.85 -7.15 11.14
CA TYR A 288 20.42 -5.96 11.88
C TYR A 288 18.93 -5.96 12.28
N SER A 289 18.09 -6.75 11.60
CA SER A 289 16.67 -6.87 11.96
C SER A 289 16.35 -7.95 12.99
N ASN A 290 17.26 -8.93 13.17
CA ASN A 290 16.99 -10.17 13.90
C ASN A 290 17.92 -10.39 15.10
N GLU A 291 19.08 -9.74 15.12
CA GLU A 291 20.11 -9.87 16.16
C GLU A 291 20.32 -8.53 16.88
N ASP A 292 20.66 -8.59 18.16
CA ASP A 292 20.97 -7.40 18.98
C ASP A 292 22.11 -6.56 18.39
N GLU A 293 22.09 -5.26 18.71
CA GLU A 293 23.11 -4.26 18.31
C GLU A 293 24.54 -4.72 18.61
N SER A 294 24.75 -5.41 19.74
CA SER A 294 26.03 -5.99 20.16
C SER A 294 26.58 -7.08 19.22
N LYS A 295 25.76 -7.57 18.27
CA LYS A 295 26.16 -8.52 17.22
C LYS A 295 26.07 -7.89 15.83
N SER A 296 25.01 -7.15 15.55
CA SER A 296 24.74 -6.60 14.22
C SER A 296 25.67 -5.44 13.85
N ILE A 297 26.14 -4.64 14.82
CA ILE A 297 27.12 -3.56 14.58
C ILE A 297 28.53 -4.14 14.33
N PRO A 298 29.04 -5.11 15.10
CA PRO A 298 30.25 -5.85 14.72
C PRO A 298 30.13 -6.56 13.37
N TYR A 299 29.00 -7.20 13.07
CA TYR A 299 28.76 -7.87 11.79
C TYR A 299 28.79 -6.89 10.61
N PHE A 300 28.27 -5.67 10.77
CA PHE A 300 28.44 -4.59 9.80
C PHE A 300 29.92 -4.38 9.49
N PHE A 301 30.74 -4.06 10.50
CA PHE A 301 32.16 -3.75 10.28
C PHE A 301 33.02 -4.94 9.81
N GLU A 302 32.64 -6.17 10.13
CA GLU A 302 33.33 -7.38 9.64
C GLU A 302 33.07 -7.61 8.14
N LYS A 303 31.84 -7.37 7.67
CA LYS A 303 31.44 -7.63 6.27
C LYS A 303 31.52 -6.40 5.37
N PHE A 304 31.60 -5.20 5.93
CA PHE A 304 31.59 -3.95 5.18
C PHE A 304 32.77 -3.87 4.20
N ASP A 305 32.46 -3.58 2.94
CA ASP A 305 33.43 -3.46 1.84
C ASP A 305 33.70 -1.96 1.59
N PRO A 306 34.80 -1.39 2.10
CA PRO A 306 35.11 0.03 1.95
C PRO A 306 35.57 0.41 0.54
N GLU A 307 35.86 -0.55 -0.34
CA GLU A 307 36.27 -0.28 -1.72
C GLU A 307 35.04 -0.03 -2.60
N ASN A 308 33.95 -0.77 -2.35
CA ASN A 308 32.74 -0.74 -3.19
C ASN A 308 31.52 -0.08 -2.53
N TYR A 309 31.55 0.17 -1.22
CA TYR A 309 30.50 0.89 -0.50
C TYR A 309 31.06 2.09 0.26
N SER A 310 30.22 3.08 0.51
CA SER A 310 30.59 4.27 1.28
C SER A 310 29.59 4.59 2.38
N ILE A 311 30.09 5.22 3.44
CA ILE A 311 29.31 5.68 4.60
C ILE A 311 29.21 7.20 4.53
N TRP A 312 28.01 7.73 4.70
CA TRP A 312 27.71 9.15 4.63
C TRP A 312 26.92 9.60 5.85
N TYR A 313 27.30 10.76 6.38
CA TYR A 313 26.51 11.51 7.35
C TYR A 313 25.66 12.54 6.62
N GLY A 314 24.35 12.49 6.78
CA GLY A 314 23.40 13.50 6.30
C GLY A 314 22.83 14.31 7.46
N GLU A 315 22.83 15.63 7.38
CA GLU A 315 22.34 16.53 8.43
C GLU A 315 21.40 17.60 7.85
N TYR A 316 20.22 17.79 8.44
CA TYR A 316 19.19 18.64 7.86
C TYR A 316 19.48 20.12 8.09
N LYS A 317 19.53 20.90 7.01
CA LYS A 317 19.95 22.31 7.01
C LYS A 317 19.00 23.24 7.78
N TYR A 318 17.71 22.94 7.75
CA TYR A 318 16.65 23.84 8.21
C TYR A 318 16.11 23.42 9.59
N ALA A 319 17.00 23.10 10.54
CA ALA A 319 16.63 22.68 11.90
C ALA A 319 15.75 23.71 12.64
N ASN A 320 15.86 24.99 12.29
CA ASN A 320 15.02 26.09 12.76
C ASN A 320 13.55 26.03 12.30
N GLU A 321 13.25 25.29 11.23
CA GLU A 321 11.88 25.09 10.73
C GLU A 321 11.17 23.89 11.40
N LEU A 322 11.93 23.07 12.14
CA LEU A 322 11.45 21.87 12.83
C LEU A 322 10.72 22.19 14.15
N THR A 323 9.56 22.85 14.02
CA THR A 323 8.72 23.29 15.13
C THR A 323 8.08 22.15 15.93
N LYS A 324 7.75 21.03 15.29
CA LYS A 324 7.05 19.88 15.90
C LYS A 324 7.71 18.55 15.59
N VAL A 325 8.06 17.79 16.62
CA VAL A 325 8.74 16.48 16.52
C VAL A 325 8.00 15.52 15.59
N PHE A 326 6.66 15.47 15.65
CA PHE A 326 5.87 14.60 14.77
C PHE A 326 5.92 15.02 13.29
N MET A 327 6.04 16.32 13.00
CA MET A 327 6.16 16.84 11.62
C MET A 327 7.55 16.53 11.06
N SER A 328 8.60 16.72 11.87
CA SER A 328 9.97 16.31 11.56
C SER A 328 10.04 14.81 11.22
N CYS A 329 9.35 13.96 12.00
CA CYS A 329 9.24 12.53 11.71
C CYS A 329 8.45 12.21 10.43
N ASN A 330 7.41 12.97 10.09
CA ASN A 330 6.69 12.81 8.83
C ASN A 330 7.57 13.18 7.62
N LEU A 331 8.43 14.19 7.75
CA LEU A 331 9.41 14.60 6.72
C LEU A 331 10.38 13.44 6.40
N ILE A 332 10.96 12.79 7.42
CA ILE A 332 11.83 11.61 7.24
C ILE A 332 11.09 10.48 6.50
N THR A 333 9.84 10.19 6.88
CA THR A 333 9.03 9.15 6.19
C THR A 333 8.71 9.53 4.75
N GLY A 334 8.42 10.79 4.46
CA GLY A 334 8.18 11.26 3.09
C GLY A 334 9.40 11.06 2.19
N MET A 335 10.60 11.37 2.69
CA MET A 335 11.86 11.13 1.97
C MET A 335 12.08 9.63 1.73
N PHE A 336 11.87 8.77 2.74
CA PHE A 336 12.02 7.31 2.56
C PHE A 336 11.05 6.72 1.54
N GLN A 337 9.84 7.26 1.42
CA GLN A 337 8.87 6.84 0.39
C GLN A 337 9.30 7.25 -1.03
N ARG A 338 9.97 8.41 -1.19
CA ARG A 338 10.51 8.85 -2.50
C ARG A 338 11.76 8.07 -2.90
N LEU A 339 12.59 7.69 -1.93
CA LEU A 339 13.80 6.89 -2.14
C LEU A 339 13.54 5.38 -2.31
N ASP A 340 12.30 4.89 -2.35
CA ASP A 340 11.98 3.46 -2.29
C ASP A 340 12.71 2.59 -3.34
N LYS A 341 12.99 3.13 -4.54
CA LYS A 341 13.79 2.44 -5.57
C LYS A 341 15.25 2.20 -5.16
N MET A 342 15.82 3.09 -4.35
CA MET A 342 17.19 3.00 -3.81
C MET A 342 17.31 1.93 -2.73
N ARG A 343 16.18 1.55 -2.10
CA ARG A 343 16.10 0.67 -0.94
C ARG A 343 16.92 -0.61 -1.10
N LYS A 344 16.88 -1.29 -2.25
CA LYS A 344 17.61 -2.54 -2.48
C LYS A 344 19.14 -2.42 -2.26
N GLN A 345 19.74 -1.29 -2.63
CA GLN A 345 21.21 -1.11 -2.66
C GLN A 345 21.74 -0.18 -1.55
N ALA A 346 20.86 0.23 -0.62
CA ALA A 346 21.19 1.16 0.44
C ALA A 346 20.56 0.78 1.78
N PHE A 347 21.17 1.29 2.85
CA PHE A 347 20.70 1.23 4.23
C PHE A 347 20.93 2.59 4.89
N ALA A 348 20.03 3.03 5.78
CA ALA A 348 20.30 4.18 6.61
C ALA A 348 19.61 4.10 7.96
N SER A 349 20.20 4.73 8.97
CA SER A 349 19.56 5.05 10.23
C SER A 349 19.50 6.56 10.38
N VAL A 350 18.28 7.11 10.37
CA VAL A 350 18.02 8.55 10.52
C VAL A 350 17.35 8.80 11.85
N CYS A 351 17.94 9.69 12.63
CA CYS A 351 17.52 10.04 13.97
C CYS A 351 17.01 11.49 14.02
N LEU A 352 15.98 11.70 14.83
CA LEU A 352 15.49 12.98 15.28
C LEU A 352 15.94 13.17 16.73
N PHE A 353 16.74 14.20 16.97
CA PHE A 353 17.21 14.58 18.30
C PHE A 353 16.48 15.84 18.78
N GLY A 354 16.31 15.96 20.10
CA GLY A 354 15.70 17.13 20.75
C GLY A 354 14.18 17.04 20.93
N GLU A 355 13.55 18.20 21.09
CA GLU A 355 12.15 18.37 21.50
C GLU A 355 11.43 19.40 20.61
N ASP A 356 10.12 19.64 20.84
CA ASP A 356 9.35 20.62 20.08
C ASP A 356 10.02 22.02 20.10
N ASN A 357 10.17 22.64 18.92
CA ASN A 357 10.90 23.90 18.66
C ASN A 357 12.42 23.85 18.90
N ASN A 358 12.99 22.73 19.34
CA ASN A 358 14.44 22.54 19.46
C ASN A 358 14.82 21.11 19.04
N SER A 359 14.62 20.80 17.76
CA SER A 359 14.93 19.49 17.19
C SER A 359 15.84 19.58 15.97
N THR A 360 16.54 18.48 15.65
CA THR A 360 17.35 18.35 14.43
C THR A 360 17.25 16.93 13.87
N ILE A 361 17.37 16.81 12.55
CA ILE A 361 17.36 15.53 11.84
C ILE A 361 18.77 15.27 11.30
N SER A 362 19.32 14.12 11.62
CA SER A 362 20.60 13.65 11.09
C SER A 362 20.58 12.14 10.90
N GLY A 363 21.47 11.59 10.09
CA GLY A 363 21.50 10.15 9.86
C GLY A 363 22.78 9.62 9.24
N ILE A 364 23.03 8.35 9.49
CA ILE A 364 24.08 7.57 8.85
C ILE A 364 23.47 6.78 7.70
N TRP A 365 24.03 6.95 6.51
CA TRP A 365 23.62 6.32 5.27
C TRP A 365 24.76 5.48 4.71
N VAL A 366 24.41 4.35 4.10
CA VAL A 366 25.34 3.39 3.52
C VAL A 366 24.78 2.94 2.17
N TRP A 367 25.53 3.06 1.08
CA TRP A 367 25.10 2.61 -0.24
C TRP A 367 26.29 2.17 -1.11
N ARG A 368 25.98 1.47 -2.21
CA ARG A 368 26.97 1.02 -3.20
C ARG A 368 27.54 2.21 -3.98
N GLY A 369 28.84 2.23 -4.21
CA GLY A 369 29.56 3.34 -4.84
C GLY A 369 30.26 4.26 -3.85
N GLN A 370 31.08 5.17 -4.39
CA GLN A 370 31.96 6.08 -3.62
C GLN A 370 31.53 7.54 -3.66
N GLU A 371 30.50 7.88 -4.44
CA GLU A 371 29.92 9.21 -4.60
C GLU A 371 28.53 9.30 -3.95
N LEU A 372 27.93 10.50 -3.96
CA LEU A 372 26.52 10.64 -3.60
C LEU A 372 25.67 9.85 -4.59
N ALA A 373 24.75 9.03 -4.08
CA ALA A 373 23.88 8.23 -4.94
C ALA A 373 22.64 8.99 -5.45
N PHE A 374 22.24 10.10 -4.83
CA PHE A 374 21.06 10.88 -5.25
C PHE A 374 21.14 11.41 -6.70
N PRO A 375 22.28 11.91 -7.22
CA PRO A 375 22.42 12.30 -8.61
C PRO A 375 22.20 11.17 -9.64
N LEU A 376 22.28 9.89 -9.24
CA LEU A 376 22.10 8.73 -10.14
C LEU A 376 20.66 8.58 -10.66
N SER A 377 19.67 9.22 -10.02
CA SER A 377 18.28 9.23 -10.48
C SER A 377 17.61 10.59 -10.22
N PRO A 378 16.94 11.20 -11.22
CA PRO A 378 16.16 12.42 -11.00
C PRO A 378 15.10 12.28 -9.88
N ASP A 379 14.55 11.07 -9.70
CA ASP A 379 13.56 10.77 -8.65
C ASP A 379 14.13 10.91 -7.22
N TRP A 380 15.46 10.78 -7.05
CA TRP A 380 16.14 10.83 -5.76
C TRP A 380 16.66 12.23 -5.40
N GLN A 381 16.63 13.17 -6.34
CA GLN A 381 17.16 14.53 -6.17
C GLN A 381 16.22 15.47 -5.39
N ILE A 382 15.02 15.01 -5.02
CA ILE A 382 13.95 15.87 -4.48
C ILE A 382 14.26 16.44 -3.09
N ASP A 383 14.87 15.65 -2.19
CA ASP A 383 15.08 16.04 -0.78
C ASP A 383 16.55 16.28 -0.42
N TYR A 384 17.50 15.66 -1.13
CA TYR A 384 18.89 15.59 -0.68
C TYR A 384 19.56 16.97 -0.59
N GLU A 385 19.13 17.96 -1.37
CA GLU A 385 19.64 19.33 -1.29
C GLU A 385 19.33 20.00 0.07
N SER A 386 18.28 19.57 0.76
CA SER A 386 17.92 20.06 2.11
C SER A 386 18.81 19.49 3.22
N TYR A 387 19.74 18.59 2.87
CA TYR A 387 20.71 18.00 3.78
C TYR A 387 22.14 18.40 3.39
N ASP A 388 23.00 18.57 4.38
CA ASP A 388 24.45 18.58 4.20
C ASP A 388 24.99 17.16 4.31
N TRP A 389 25.79 16.76 3.31
CA TRP A 389 26.30 15.40 3.18
C TRP A 389 27.82 15.38 3.37
N LYS A 390 28.28 14.61 4.35
CA LYS A 390 29.70 14.38 4.61
C LYS A 390 30.02 12.89 4.48
N LYS A 391 30.91 12.55 3.54
CA LYS A 391 31.48 11.20 3.46
C LYS A 391 32.34 10.93 4.70
N LEU A 392 32.16 9.76 5.29
CA LEU A 392 32.91 9.31 6.46
C LEU A 392 33.97 8.26 6.06
N ASP A 393 35.10 8.23 6.77
CA ASP A 393 36.11 7.18 6.60
C ASP A 393 35.77 5.98 7.50
N PRO A 394 35.48 4.78 6.95
CA PRO A 394 35.18 3.57 7.73
C PRO A 394 36.30 3.12 8.68
N LYS A 395 37.54 3.59 8.47
CA LYS A 395 38.70 3.25 9.31
C LYS A 395 38.85 4.13 10.54
N ASP A 396 38.28 5.35 10.53
CA ASP A 396 38.34 6.27 11.67
C ASP A 396 37.50 5.77 12.85
N GLU A 397 38.04 5.86 14.07
CA GLU A 397 37.33 5.49 15.29
C GLU A 397 36.12 6.39 15.55
N ASN A 398 36.16 7.66 15.13
CA ASN A 398 35.01 8.56 15.29
C ASN A 398 33.85 8.14 14.39
N THR A 399 34.14 7.71 13.14
CA THR A 399 33.13 7.09 12.27
C THR A 399 32.52 5.86 12.91
N LYS A 400 33.34 4.98 13.50
CA LYS A 400 32.83 3.76 14.16
C LYS A 400 31.87 4.07 15.31
N LYS A 401 32.26 4.99 16.21
CA LYS A 401 31.41 5.47 17.31
C LYS A 401 30.13 6.13 16.82
N LEU A 402 30.19 6.89 15.72
CA LEU A 402 29.03 7.57 15.13
C LEU A 402 28.07 6.58 14.45
N VAL A 403 28.59 5.60 13.70
CA VAL A 403 27.79 4.51 13.13
C VAL A 403 27.13 3.71 14.25
N GLU A 404 27.88 3.34 15.29
CA GLU A 404 27.38 2.63 16.47
C GLU A 404 26.22 3.40 17.12
N GLN A 405 26.44 4.66 17.52
CA GLN A 405 25.42 5.56 18.08
C GLN A 405 24.14 5.65 17.24
N TYR A 406 24.26 5.76 15.90
CA TYR A 406 23.09 5.90 15.04
C TYR A 406 22.44 4.55 14.74
N PHE A 407 23.16 3.43 14.79
CA PHE A 407 22.60 2.10 14.57
C PHE A 407 21.95 1.52 15.84
N SER A 408 22.39 1.92 17.03
CA SER A 408 21.75 1.62 18.33
C SER A 408 20.70 2.65 18.77
N TRP A 409 20.61 3.78 18.06
CA TRP A 409 19.82 4.95 18.48
C TRP A 409 20.22 5.53 19.87
N THR A 410 21.42 5.22 20.38
CA THR A 410 21.88 5.68 21.70
C THR A 410 22.82 6.89 21.59
N GLY A 411 22.38 8.08 22.02
CA GLY A 411 23.29 9.21 22.23
C GLY A 411 22.62 10.59 22.15
N THR A 412 23.46 11.59 21.90
CA THR A 412 23.05 12.99 21.67
C THR A 412 23.57 13.50 20.33
N ASP A 413 22.92 14.52 19.76
CA ASP A 413 23.49 15.25 18.64
C ASP A 413 24.73 16.08 19.05
N LYS A 414 25.28 16.84 18.09
CA LYS A 414 26.43 17.73 18.27
C LYS A 414 26.19 18.85 19.29
N ASP A 415 24.94 19.22 19.53
CA ASP A 415 24.52 20.27 20.47
C ASP A 415 24.09 19.70 21.84
N GLY A 416 24.24 18.39 22.06
CA GLY A 416 23.87 17.71 23.30
C GLY A 416 22.37 17.37 23.42
N ARG A 417 21.58 17.52 22.36
CA ARG A 417 20.15 17.19 22.34
C ARG A 417 19.98 15.67 22.36
N LYS A 418 19.12 15.15 23.23
CA LYS A 418 18.88 13.70 23.39
C LYS A 418 18.15 13.11 22.19
N PHE A 419 18.40 11.83 21.91
CA PHE A 419 17.60 11.06 20.96
C PHE A 419 16.10 11.09 21.33
N ASN A 420 15.25 11.27 20.30
CA ASN A 420 13.79 11.27 20.46
C ASN A 420 13.16 10.13 19.65
N GLN A 421 13.40 10.07 18.33
CA GLN A 421 12.87 9.03 17.45
C GLN A 421 13.86 8.66 16.35
N GLY A 422 13.85 7.40 15.92
CA GLY A 422 14.72 6.87 14.88
C GLY A 422 13.93 6.15 13.80
N LYS A 423 14.42 6.17 12.56
CA LYS A 423 13.81 5.47 11.42
C LYS A 423 14.90 4.82 10.57
N ILE A 424 14.70 3.53 10.28
CA ILE A 424 15.59 2.76 9.42
C ILE A 424 15.07 2.75 7.99
N PHE A 425 15.94 3.13 7.05
CA PHE A 425 15.77 2.88 5.63
C PHE A 425 16.44 1.54 5.30
N LYS A 426 15.64 0.53 4.94
CA LYS A 426 16.12 -0.82 4.59
C LYS A 426 15.15 -1.53 3.65
#